data_AF-A0A7S3AAD7-F1
#
_entry.id   AF-A0A7S3AAD7-F1
#
_cell.length_a   1.000
_cell.length_b   1.000
_cell.length_c   1.000
_cell.angle_alpha   90.00
_cell.angle_beta   90.00
_cell.angle_gamma   90.00
#
_symmetry.space_group_name_H-M   'P 1'
#
loop_
_entity.id
_entity.type
_entity.pdbx_description
1 polymer ?
#
loop_
_entity_poly.entity_id
_entity_poly.type
_entity_poly.pdbx_seq_one_letter_code
_entity_poly.pdbx_strand_id
1 'polypeptide(L)'
;MGVERDIVKMDDVKIDKVKYLLSQSKIFGHFMGKSLVDEGTGAPRRMTEAEEDAILLEAEASTDEVTRLNEQPANIEGKMRNYQVEGLNFLIGLYERGLNGILADEMGLGKTLQTISLLGFLRLHKKVNGMLFT
;
A
#
# COMPACT_ATOMS: atom_id res chain seq x y z
N MET A 1 -25.58 -12.60 20.08
CA MET A 1 -25.13 -11.21 19.87
C MET A 1 -23.62 -11.26 19.63
N GLY A 2 -23.16 -10.98 18.40
CA GLY A 2 -21.73 -10.73 18.13
C GLY A 2 -20.94 -11.81 17.35
N VAL A 3 -21.40 -12.21 16.17
CA VAL A 3 -20.54 -12.87 15.16
C VAL A 3 -20.76 -12.15 13.82
N GLU A 4 -20.30 -10.89 13.74
CA GLU A 4 -20.46 -10.07 12.52
C GLU A 4 -19.38 -8.97 12.44
N ARG A 5 -18.12 -9.33 12.72
CA ARG A 5 -16.99 -8.38 12.61
C ARG A 5 -15.81 -8.85 11.76
N ASP A 6 -15.83 -10.07 11.24
CA ASP A 6 -14.67 -10.66 10.55
C ASP A 6 -14.84 -10.77 9.02
N ILE A 7 -16.01 -10.47 8.46
CA ILE A 7 -16.28 -10.53 7.02
C ILE A 7 -15.97 -9.19 6.32
N VAL A 8 -15.95 -8.09 7.07
CA VAL A 8 -15.56 -6.76 6.56
C VAL A 8 -14.04 -6.64 6.68
N LYS A 9 -13.31 -6.94 5.60
CA LYS A 9 -11.97 -6.35 5.29
C LYS A 9 -11.27 -6.93 4.05
N MET A 10 -11.68 -8.07 3.51
CA MET A 10 -10.96 -8.65 2.36
C MET A 10 -11.30 -7.96 1.03
N ASP A 11 -12.52 -7.46 0.88
CA ASP A 11 -12.99 -6.83 -0.36
C ASP A 11 -12.65 -5.34 -0.42
N ASP A 12 -12.77 -4.61 0.69
CA ASP A 12 -12.40 -3.19 0.77
C ASP A 12 -10.91 -2.97 0.48
N VAL A 13 -10.03 -3.80 1.08
CA VAL A 13 -8.57 -3.73 0.87
C VAL A 13 -8.18 -4.03 -0.58
N LYS A 14 -8.89 -4.95 -1.25
CA LYS A 14 -8.66 -5.23 -2.68
C LYS A 14 -9.11 -4.05 -3.53
N ILE A 15 -10.24 -3.44 -3.20
CA ILE A 15 -10.79 -2.29 -3.92
C ILE A 15 -9.84 -1.10 -3.80
N ASP A 16 -9.31 -0.81 -2.61
CA ASP A 16 -8.37 0.30 -2.40
C ASP A 16 -7.05 0.09 -3.15
N LYS A 17 -6.52 -1.14 -3.12
CA LYS A 17 -5.35 -1.53 -3.91
C LYS A 17 -5.58 -1.33 -5.41
N VAL A 18 -6.74 -1.75 -5.91
CA VAL A 18 -7.13 -1.60 -7.30
C VAL A 18 -7.28 -0.13 -7.68
N LYS A 19 -7.99 0.66 -6.87
CA LYS A 19 -8.14 2.12 -7.09
C LYS A 19 -6.80 2.82 -7.17
N TYR A 20 -5.88 2.50 -6.27
CA TYR A 20 -4.53 3.07 -6.30
C TYR A 20 -3.77 2.67 -7.58
N LEU A 21 -3.80 1.40 -7.98
CA LEU A 21 -3.13 0.98 -9.22
C LEU A 21 -3.71 1.65 -10.47
N LEU A 22 -5.04 1.83 -10.49
CA LEU A 22 -5.74 2.52 -11.58
C LEU A 22 -5.42 4.03 -11.61
N SER A 23 -5.22 4.67 -10.45
CA SER A 23 -4.84 6.09 -10.39
C SER A 23 -3.41 6.34 -10.88
N GLN A 24 -2.49 5.39 -10.65
CA GLN A 24 -1.08 5.56 -11.00
C GLN A 24 -0.77 5.38 -12.50
N SER A 25 -1.54 4.61 -13.26
CA SER A 25 -1.30 4.48 -14.70
C SER A 25 -2.50 3.99 -15.50
N LYS A 26 -2.76 4.64 -16.65
CA LYS A 26 -3.72 4.20 -17.67
C LYS A 26 -3.48 2.76 -18.14
N ILE A 27 -2.23 2.29 -18.04
CA ILE A 27 -1.82 0.92 -18.40
C ILE A 27 -2.48 -0.12 -17.48
N PHE A 28 -2.62 0.15 -16.18
CA PHE A 28 -3.25 -0.79 -15.25
C PHE A 28 -4.74 -0.95 -15.54
N GLY A 29 -5.43 0.11 -15.96
CA GLY A 29 -6.83 0.05 -16.40
C GLY A 29 -7.03 -0.88 -17.60
N HIS A 30 -6.14 -0.85 -18.58
CA HIS A 30 -6.20 -1.75 -19.73
C HIS A 30 -5.92 -3.21 -19.35
N PHE A 31 -4.94 -3.45 -18.47
CA PHE A 31 -4.59 -4.80 -18.03
C PHE A 31 -5.68 -5.44 -17.17
N MET A 32 -6.28 -4.68 -16.23
CA MET A 32 -7.39 -5.14 -15.41
C MET A 32 -8.68 -5.32 -16.20
N GLY A 33 -8.97 -4.41 -17.14
CA GLY A 33 -10.13 -4.51 -18.02
C GLY A 33 -10.14 -5.81 -18.82
N LYS A 34 -8.97 -6.32 -19.23
CA LYS A 34 -8.88 -7.59 -19.97
C LYS A 34 -9.25 -8.82 -19.11
N SER A 35 -9.02 -8.78 -17.80
CA SER A 35 -9.41 -9.87 -16.88
C SER A 35 -10.86 -9.79 -16.41
N LEU A 36 -11.47 -8.59 -16.37
CA LEU A 36 -12.88 -8.41 -15.98
C LEU A 36 -13.86 -8.65 -17.15
N VAL A 37 -13.40 -8.56 -18.40
CA VAL A 37 -14.25 -8.72 -19.60
C VAL A 37 -14.60 -10.19 -19.90
N ASP A 38 -14.03 -11.17 -19.18
CA ASP A 38 -14.35 -12.59 -19.38
C ASP A 38 -15.68 -13.04 -18.71
N GLU A 39 -16.32 -12.21 -17.88
CA GLU A 39 -17.59 -12.55 -17.20
C GLU A 39 -18.67 -11.44 -17.23
N GLY A 40 -18.72 -10.62 -18.29
CA GLY A 40 -19.85 -9.69 -18.43
C GLY A 40 -19.81 -8.80 -19.66
N THR A 41 -20.79 -8.95 -20.55
CA THR A 41 -21.02 -8.07 -21.70
C THR A 41 -21.22 -6.61 -21.29
N GLY A 42 -20.25 -5.74 -21.61
CA GLY A 42 -20.41 -4.29 -21.53
C GLY A 42 -19.18 -3.55 -22.04
N ALA A 43 -19.28 -2.92 -23.22
CA ALA A 43 -18.22 -2.08 -23.73
C ALA A 43 -17.93 -0.92 -22.74
N PRO A 44 -16.65 -0.57 -22.49
CA PRO A 44 -16.31 0.49 -21.56
C PRO A 44 -16.93 1.81 -22.02
N ARG A 45 -17.80 2.39 -21.18
CA ARG A 45 -18.36 3.72 -21.44
C ARG A 45 -17.24 4.75 -21.31
N ARG A 46 -17.18 5.66 -22.28
CA ARG A 46 -16.29 6.82 -22.21
C ARG A 46 -16.84 7.75 -21.13
N MET A 47 -16.00 8.07 -20.15
CA MET A 47 -16.35 8.91 -19.02
C MET A 47 -16.67 10.33 -19.51
N THR A 48 -17.60 10.98 -18.82
CA THR A 48 -17.92 12.39 -19.09
C THR A 48 -16.96 13.31 -18.34
N GLU A 49 -16.73 14.52 -18.85
CA GLU A 49 -15.85 15.52 -18.22
C GLU A 49 -16.21 15.77 -16.74
N ALA A 50 -17.50 15.83 -16.42
CA ALA A 50 -17.99 16.01 -15.06
C ALA A 50 -17.68 14.81 -14.13
N GLU A 51 -17.65 13.58 -14.66
CA GLU A 51 -17.25 12.39 -13.89
C GLU A 51 -15.73 12.35 -13.68
N GLU A 52 -14.95 12.78 -14.67
CA GLU A 52 -13.49 12.89 -14.53
C GLU A 52 -13.11 13.95 -13.47
N ASP A 53 -13.77 15.11 -13.47
CA ASP A 53 -13.56 16.17 -12.48
C ASP A 53 -13.93 15.74 -11.06
N ALA A 54 -15.04 15.00 -10.90
CA ALA A 54 -15.46 14.48 -9.59
C ALA A 54 -14.45 13.49 -9.02
N ILE A 55 -13.87 12.63 -9.86
CA ILE A 55 -12.85 11.65 -9.46
C ILE A 55 -11.53 12.34 -9.13
N LEU A 56 -11.15 13.39 -9.86
CA LEU A 56 -9.97 14.18 -9.54
C LEU A 56 -10.10 14.84 -8.17
N LEU A 57 -11.27 15.42 -7.88
CA LEU A 57 -11.55 16.08 -6.60
C LEU A 57 -11.57 15.07 -5.44
N GLU A 58 -12.09 13.86 -5.66
CA GLU A 58 -12.06 12.76 -4.68
C GLU A 58 -10.63 12.25 -4.46
N ALA A 59 -9.81 12.14 -5.51
CA ALA A 59 -8.42 11.71 -5.43
C ALA A 59 -7.52 12.74 -4.70
N GLU A 60 -7.77 14.04 -4.92
CA GLU A 60 -7.10 15.12 -4.18
C GLU A 60 -7.54 15.17 -2.70
N ALA A 61 -8.82 14.87 -2.44
CA ALA A 61 -9.33 14.77 -1.08
C ALA A 61 -8.80 13.51 -0.34
N SER A 62 -8.55 12.42 -1.07
CA SER A 62 -7.85 11.24 -0.54
C SER A 62 -6.36 11.50 -0.41
N THR A 63 -5.99 12.41 0.47
CA THR A 63 -4.64 12.42 1.04
C THR A 63 -4.56 11.23 1.98
N ASP A 64 -4.19 10.06 1.46
CA ASP A 64 -3.88 8.89 2.28
C ASP A 64 -2.88 9.31 3.36
N GLU A 65 -3.31 9.41 4.61
CA GLU A 65 -2.43 9.69 5.74
C GLU A 65 -1.48 8.49 5.92
N VAL A 66 -0.36 8.54 5.22
CA VAL A 66 0.71 7.56 5.36
C VAL A 66 1.43 7.82 6.67
N THR A 67 1.60 6.77 7.47
CA THR A 67 2.42 6.87 8.68
C THR A 67 3.87 7.15 8.26
N ARG A 68 4.38 8.36 8.59
CA ARG A 68 5.77 8.74 8.34
C ARG A 68 6.55 8.81 9.65
N LEU A 69 7.66 8.09 9.70
CA LEU A 69 8.60 8.12 10.80
C LEU A 69 9.68 9.16 10.53
N ASN A 70 9.93 10.03 11.51
CA ASN A 70 11.07 10.96 11.48
C ASN A 70 12.35 10.32 12.04
N GLU A 71 12.20 9.28 12.86
CA GLU A 71 13.29 8.57 13.53
C GLU A 71 13.10 7.06 13.43
N GLN A 72 14.18 6.31 13.66
CA GLN A 72 14.13 4.85 13.61
C GLN A 72 13.18 4.27 14.70
N PRO A 73 12.58 3.09 14.46
CA PRO A 73 11.80 2.39 15.48
C PRO A 73 12.65 2.07 16.72
N ALA A 74 12.05 2.20 17.91
CA ALA A 74 12.76 2.05 19.19
C ALA A 74 13.31 0.63 19.44
N ASN A 75 12.86 -0.37 18.70
CA ASN A 75 13.29 -1.77 18.81
C ASN A 75 14.44 -2.14 17.86
N ILE A 76 15.06 -1.16 17.19
CA ILE A 76 16.23 -1.37 16.34
C ILE A 76 17.49 -0.99 17.09
N GLU A 77 18.35 -1.97 17.34
CA GLU A 77 19.68 -1.76 17.90
C GLU A 77 20.64 -1.27 16.81
N GLY A 78 21.31 -0.15 17.07
CA GLY A 78 22.15 0.56 16.11
C GLY A 78 21.55 1.88 15.65
N LYS A 79 22.19 2.56 14.68
CA LYS A 79 21.72 3.85 14.14
C LYS A 79 21.45 3.73 12.65
N MET A 80 20.20 3.94 12.25
CA MET A 80 19.82 4.06 10.84
C MET A 80 20.32 5.38 10.26
N ARG A 81 20.74 5.36 8.99
CA ARG A 81 21.04 6.57 8.22
C ARG A 81 19.74 7.15 7.65
N ASN A 82 19.72 8.45 7.39
CA ASN A 82 18.51 9.14 6.91
C ASN A 82 17.87 8.48 5.68
N TYR A 83 18.69 8.04 4.70
CA TYR A 83 18.19 7.34 3.53
C TYR A 83 17.54 5.98 3.85
N GLN A 84 17.96 5.32 4.93
CA GLN A 84 17.35 4.06 5.38
C GLN A 84 16.01 4.31 6.06
N VAL A 85 15.85 5.45 6.74
CA VAL A 85 14.56 5.89 7.29
C VAL A 85 13.60 6.26 6.17
N GLU A 86 14.06 6.92 5.11
CA GLU A 86 13.23 7.17 3.93
C GLU A 86 12.84 5.87 3.21
N GLY A 87 13.76 4.92 3.07
CA GLY A 87 13.44 3.58 2.54
C GLY A 87 12.43 2.82 3.40
N LEU A 88 12.51 2.95 4.73
CA LEU A 88 11.51 2.41 5.65
C LEU A 88 10.15 3.09 5.48
N ASN A 89 10.09 4.42 5.37
CA ASN A 89 8.85 5.17 5.13
C ASN A 89 8.18 4.76 3.81
N PHE A 90 8.97 4.55 2.76
CA PHE A 90 8.48 4.02 1.48
C PHE A 90 7.82 2.65 1.67
N LEU A 91 8.46 1.73 2.40
CA LEU A 91 7.91 0.40 2.69
C LEU A 91 6.65 0.45 3.55
N ILE A 92 6.58 1.35 4.54
CA ILE A 92 5.38 1.56 5.36
C ILE A 92 4.22 2.03 4.47
N GLY A 93 4.46 3.00 3.59
CA GLY A 93 3.45 3.49 2.66
C GLY A 93 2.95 2.43 1.67
N LEU A 94 3.81 1.50 1.26
CA LEU A 94 3.39 0.35 0.45
C LEU A 94 2.52 -0.62 1.26
N TYR A 95 2.93 -0.91 2.49
CA TYR A 95 2.18 -1.80 3.37
C TYR A 95 0.78 -1.26 3.67
N GLU A 96 0.65 0.02 4.00
CA GLU A 96 -0.65 0.65 4.30
C GLU A 96 -1.60 0.64 3.10
N ARG A 97 -1.07 0.60 1.88
CA ARG A 97 -1.84 0.50 0.63
C ARG A 97 -2.07 -0.94 0.17
N GLY A 98 -1.60 -1.94 0.91
CA GLY A 98 -1.68 -3.35 0.51
C GLY A 98 -0.89 -3.66 -0.77
N LEU A 99 0.12 -2.85 -1.09
CA LEU A 99 0.97 -2.99 -2.27
C LEU A 99 2.25 -3.74 -1.91
N ASN A 100 2.70 -4.54 -2.87
CA ASN A 100 4.04 -5.10 -2.81
C ASN A 100 5.00 -4.10 -3.43
N GLY A 101 6.23 -4.03 -2.94
CA GLY A 101 7.28 -3.22 -3.55
C GLY A 101 8.63 -3.92 -3.53
N ILE A 102 9.54 -3.39 -4.34
CA ILE A 102 10.90 -3.91 -4.51
C ILE A 102 11.87 -2.82 -4.06
N LEU A 103 12.74 -3.14 -3.11
CA LEU A 103 13.88 -2.30 -2.77
C LEU A 103 15.01 -2.52 -3.79
N ALA A 104 15.16 -1.58 -4.73
CA ALA A 104 16.15 -1.65 -5.81
C ALA A 104 17.41 -0.80 -5.56
N ASP A 105 17.63 -0.36 -4.31
CA ASP A 105 18.82 0.38 -3.90
C ASP A 105 20.13 -0.38 -4.22
N GLU A 106 21.23 0.33 -4.41
CA GLU A 106 22.56 -0.24 -4.62
C GLU A 106 22.95 -1.28 -3.55
N MET A 107 23.80 -2.24 -3.90
CA MET A 107 24.27 -3.27 -2.96
C MET A 107 25.08 -2.61 -1.83
N GLY A 108 24.91 -3.10 -0.59
CA GLY A 108 25.62 -2.56 0.58
C GLY A 108 24.92 -1.39 1.31
N LEU A 109 23.79 -0.87 0.80
CA LEU A 109 23.06 0.23 1.46
C LEU A 109 22.27 -0.20 2.72
N GLY A 110 22.25 -1.49 3.05
CA GLY A 110 21.60 -2.01 4.25
C GLY A 110 20.12 -2.34 4.07
N LYS A 111 19.73 -2.87 2.90
CA LYS A 111 18.36 -3.36 2.63
C LYS A 111 17.85 -4.34 3.70
N THR A 112 18.71 -5.22 4.21
CA THR A 112 18.36 -6.14 5.30
C THR A 112 17.93 -5.39 6.57
N LEU A 113 18.64 -4.32 6.94
CA LEU A 113 18.30 -3.50 8.08
C LEU A 113 16.96 -2.79 7.87
N GLN A 114 16.71 -2.27 6.66
CA GLN A 114 15.42 -1.64 6.31
C GLN A 114 14.26 -2.65 6.41
N THR A 115 14.43 -3.87 5.92
CA THR A 115 13.41 -4.94 6.02
C THR A 115 13.15 -5.35 7.47
N ILE A 116 14.18 -5.53 8.29
CA ILE A 116 14.02 -5.83 9.72
C ILE A 116 13.30 -4.68 10.44
N SER A 117 13.64 -3.43 10.10
CA SER A 117 13.01 -2.23 10.66
C SER A 117 11.53 -2.15 10.32
N LEU A 118 11.14 -2.55 9.11
CA LEU A 118 9.73 -2.67 8.72
C LEU A 118 9.00 -3.69 9.61
N LEU A 119 9.55 -4.89 9.79
CA LEU A 119 8.94 -5.91 10.66
C LEU A 119 8.82 -5.43 12.10
N GLY A 120 9.86 -4.74 12.60
CA GLY A 120 9.86 -4.13 13.91
C GLY A 120 8.77 -3.07 14.08
N PHE A 121 8.59 -2.22 13.06
CA PHE A 121 7.52 -1.23 13.02
C PHE A 121 6.13 -1.89 13.03
N LEU A 122 5.90 -2.92 12.21
CA LEU A 122 4.62 -3.63 12.16
C LEU A 122 4.25 -4.28 13.50
N ARG A 123 5.24 -4.83 14.21
CA ARG A 123 5.04 -5.40 15.54
C ARG A 123 4.66 -4.34 16.58
N LEU A 124 5.35 -3.20 16.60
CA LEU A 124 5.12 -2.14 17.60
C LEU A 124 3.87 -1.31 17.33
N HIS A 125 3.69 -0.85 16.09
CA HIS A 125 2.65 0.11 15.73
C HIS A 125 1.36 -0.54 15.25
N LYS A 126 1.44 -1.64 14.50
CA LYS A 126 0.26 -2.31 13.92
C LYS A 126 -0.16 -3.57 14.68
N LYS A 127 0.58 -3.96 15.73
CA LYS A 127 0.37 -5.19 16.54
C LYS A 127 0.24 -6.47 15.70
N VAL A 128 0.88 -6.48 14.53
CA VAL A 128 0.88 -7.64 13.65
C VAL A 128 1.96 -8.59 14.15
N ASN A 129 1.55 -9.58 14.93
CA ASN A 129 2.39 -10.72 15.28
C ASN A 129 2.30 -11.75 14.14
N GLY A 130 3.07 -11.54 13.08
CA GLY A 130 3.32 -12.64 12.14
C GLY A 130 3.97 -13.81 12.87
N MET A 131 3.72 -15.05 12.42
CA MET A 131 4.38 -16.25 12.94
C MET A 131 5.88 -16.17 12.66
N LEU A 132 6.64 -15.59 13.58
CA LEU A 132 8.09 -15.52 13.53
C LEU A 132 8.57 -15.98 14.91
N PHE A 133 8.93 -17.25 14.97
CA PHE A 133 9.50 -17.99 16.11
C PHE A 133 8.49 -18.37 17.21
N THR A 134 7.85 -19.52 17.03
CA THR A 134 7.56 -20.46 18.13
C THR A 134 8.66 -21.50 18.20
#